data_AF-A0A158KG61-F1
#
_entry.id   AF-A0A158KG61-F1
#
_cell.length_a   1.000
_cell.length_b   1.000
_cell.length_c   1.000
_cell.angle_alpha   90.00
_cell.angle_beta   90.00
_cell.angle_gamma   90.00
#
_symmetry.space_group_name_H-M   'P 1'
#
loop_
_entity.id
_entity.type
_entity.pdbx_description
1 polymer ?
#
loop_
_entity_poly.entity_id
_entity_poly.type
_entity_poly.pdbx_seq_one_letter_code
_entity_poly.pdbx_strand_id
1 'polypeptide(L)'
;MNQVIVGVFASYRDGHEALRALQLAGLKRDDAHLYRAGHADTAVDDTFATNETLREDDAEYAGHGEHQGVTGARNRFSTASVKLPEALTRDDAQMPDCRERTLLVIKLSDDIKAAAIGEVLHEHGAVAVKDGSGHWRFSPYRTTVRTPR
;
A
#
# COMPACT_ATOMS: atom_id res chain seq x y z
N MET A 1 1.86 24.91 10.43
CA MET A 1 1.83 24.06 9.21
C MET A 1 1.38 22.68 9.65
N ASN A 2 0.32 22.13 9.05
CA ASN A 2 -0.24 20.86 9.49
C ASN A 2 0.61 19.71 8.91
N GLN A 3 1.56 19.21 9.69
CA GLN A 3 2.37 18.07 9.31
C GLN A 3 1.66 16.76 9.68
N VAL A 4 1.81 15.74 8.84
CA VAL A 4 1.19 14.43 9.04
C VAL A 4 2.25 13.35 8.91
N ILE A 5 2.27 12.43 9.87
CA ILE A 5 3.07 11.20 9.82
C ILE A 5 2.14 10.03 9.51
N VAL A 6 2.60 9.13 8.65
CA VAL A 6 1.82 7.92 8.29
C VAL A 6 2.65 6.67 8.56
N GLY A 7 2.17 5.77 9.41
CA GLY A 7 2.75 4.45 9.63
C GLY A 7 1.98 3.37 8.89
N VAL A 8 2.68 2.46 8.22
CA VAL A 8 2.09 1.28 7.56
C VAL A 8 2.45 0.05 8.36
N PHE A 9 1.46 -0.78 8.69
CA PHE A 9 1.61 -2.00 9.46
C PHE A 9 1.11 -3.21 8.68
N ALA A 10 1.70 -4.38 8.95
CA ALA A 10 1.29 -5.66 8.38
C ALA A 10 0.10 -6.29 9.12
N SER A 11 -0.25 -5.76 10.28
CA SER A 11 -1.34 -6.24 11.15
C SER A 11 -1.99 -5.05 11.84
N TYR A 12 -3.31 -5.15 12.05
CA TYR A 12 -4.05 -4.15 12.82
C TYR A 12 -3.65 -4.11 14.28
N ARG A 13 -3.28 -5.26 14.84
CA ARG A 13 -2.82 -5.36 16.23
C ARG A 13 -1.60 -4.48 16.46
N ASP A 14 -0.61 -4.57 15.58
CA ASP A 14 0.65 -3.83 15.66
C ASP A 14 0.38 -2.31 15.59
N GLY A 15 -0.49 -1.89 14.66
CA GLY A 15 -0.91 -0.49 14.56
C GLY A 15 -1.66 0.01 15.80
N HIS A 16 -2.48 -0.84 16.43
CA HIS A 16 -3.19 -0.49 17.66
C HIS A 16 -2.25 -0.43 18.88
N GLU A 17 -1.29 -1.33 18.99
CA GLU A 17 -0.26 -1.29 20.05
C GLU A 17 0.61 -0.02 19.91
N ALA A 18 1.02 0.33 18.69
CA ALA A 18 1.73 1.57 18.40
C ALA A 18 0.92 2.82 18.79
N LEU A 19 -0.38 2.86 18.45
CA LEU A 19 -1.26 3.95 18.83
C LEU A 19 -1.35 4.12 20.35
N ARG A 20 -1.48 3.02 21.10
CA ARG A 20 -1.48 3.07 22.57
C ARG A 20 -0.18 3.59 23.14
N ALA A 21 0.96 3.16 22.60
CA ALA A 21 2.27 3.66 23.03
C ALA A 21 2.41 5.18 22.80
N LEU A 22 1.94 5.66 21.65
CA LEU A 22 1.94 7.10 21.34
C LEU A 22 1.00 7.90 22.24
N GLN A 23 -0.18 7.36 22.57
CA GLN A 23 -1.11 7.98 23.52
C GLN A 23 -0.50 8.10 24.93
N LEU A 24 0.21 7.07 25.39
CA LEU A 24 0.96 7.12 26.65
C LEU A 24 2.11 8.14 26.61
N ALA A 25 2.69 8.38 25.43
CA ALA A 25 3.71 9.41 25.22
C ALA A 25 3.13 10.83 25.12
N GLY A 26 1.80 11.00 25.18
CA GLY A 26 1.13 12.30 25.16
C GLY A 26 0.38 12.64 23.86
N LEU A 27 0.26 11.69 22.92
CA LEU A 27 -0.51 11.93 21.69
C LEU A 27 -2.00 12.01 22.02
N LYS A 28 -2.66 13.08 21.57
CA LYS A 28 -4.10 13.23 21.75
C LYS A 28 -4.85 12.20 20.92
N ARG A 29 -5.97 11.71 21.46
CA ARG A 29 -6.78 10.69 20.80
C ARG A 29 -7.29 11.15 19.42
N ASP A 30 -7.63 12.43 19.30
CA ASP A 30 -8.20 13.01 18.07
C ASP A 30 -7.14 13.33 17.00
N ASP A 31 -5.86 13.27 17.36
CA ASP A 31 -4.75 13.52 16.44
C ASP A 31 -4.37 12.26 15.64
N ALA A 32 -4.93 11.08 15.95
CA ALA A 32 -4.55 9.83 15.31
C ALA A 32 -5.72 8.96 14.86
N HIS A 33 -5.59 8.40 13.66
CA HIS A 33 -6.63 7.58 13.02
C HIS A 33 -6.03 6.29 12.46
N LEU A 34 -6.66 5.15 12.74
CA LEU A 34 -6.22 3.84 12.30
C LEU A 34 -7.20 3.31 11.24
N TYR A 35 -6.68 3.00 10.05
CA TYR A 35 -7.45 2.51 8.91
C TYR A 35 -7.02 1.09 8.56
N ARG A 36 -7.97 0.21 8.27
CA ARG A 36 -7.71 -1.16 7.81
C ARG A 36 -8.08 -1.27 6.33
N ALA A 37 -7.12 -1.62 5.47
CA ALA A 37 -7.41 -1.91 4.06
C ALA A 37 -8.21 -3.22 3.95
N GLY A 38 -9.30 -3.20 3.18
CA GLY A 38 -10.17 -4.38 2.96
C GLY A 38 -11.42 -4.44 3.86
N HIS A 39 -11.52 -3.56 4.86
CA HIS A 39 -12.78 -3.33 5.56
C HIS A 39 -13.33 -2.00 5.06
N ALA A 40 -14.38 -2.03 4.23
CA ALA A 40 -15.16 -0.85 3.89
C ALA A 40 -15.90 -0.39 5.15
N ASP A 41 -15.18 0.25 6.06
CA ASP A 41 -15.76 0.82 7.27
C ASP A 41 -16.48 2.10 6.86
N THR A 42 -17.77 1.97 6.57
CA THR A 42 -18.73 3.05 6.28
C THR A 42 -19.04 3.86 7.55
N ALA A 43 -18.00 4.25 8.29
CA ALA A 43 -18.09 5.08 9.47
C ALA A 43 -17.10 6.25 9.37
N VAL A 44 -17.11 6.92 8.22
CA VAL A 44 -16.75 8.34 8.17
C VAL A 44 -18.07 9.09 8.22
N ASP A 45 -18.59 9.29 9.43
CA ASP A 45 -19.60 10.32 9.66
C ASP A 45 -18.89 11.67 9.55
N ASP A 46 -18.80 12.15 8.32
CA ASP A 46 -18.71 13.58 8.06
C ASP A 46 -19.35 13.87 6.70
N THR A 47 -20.63 14.22 6.78
CA THR A 47 -21.32 15.25 6.00
C THR A 47 -20.55 15.85 4.81
N PHE A 48 -20.38 15.09 3.74
CA PHE A 48 -20.23 15.62 2.38
C PHE A 48 -21.37 15.09 1.53
N ALA A 49 -22.52 15.75 1.68
CA ALA A 49 -23.54 15.75 0.66
C ALA A 49 -22.94 16.34 -0.63
N THR A 50 -22.49 15.47 -1.52
CA THR A 50 -22.43 15.81 -2.94
C THR A 50 -23.05 14.65 -3.70
N ASN A 51 -24.36 14.77 -3.91
CA ASN A 51 -25.03 14.14 -5.01
C ASN A 51 -24.38 14.62 -6.30
N GLU A 52 -23.49 13.84 -6.90
CA GLU A 52 -23.22 13.95 -8.33
C GLU A 52 -23.33 12.55 -8.95
N THR A 53 -24.57 12.27 -9.32
CA THR A 53 -24.99 11.56 -10.53
C THR A 53 -23.88 10.77 -11.24
N LEU A 54 -23.94 9.45 -11.01
CA LEU A 54 -23.58 8.41 -11.96
C LEU A 54 -23.92 8.85 -13.39
N ARG A 55 -22.91 9.23 -14.17
CA ARG A 55 -22.96 9.18 -15.63
C ARG A 55 -22.01 8.08 -16.06
N GLU A 56 -22.61 6.96 -16.45
CA GLU A 56 -21.99 5.92 -17.26
C GLU A 56 -21.51 6.61 -18.55
N ASP A 57 -20.20 6.79 -18.70
CA ASP A 57 -19.58 7.21 -19.94
C ASP A 57 -19.18 5.95 -20.71
N ASP A 58 -20.01 5.60 -21.69
CA ASP A 58 -19.81 4.51 -22.64
C ASP A 58 -18.63 4.86 -23.56
N ALA A 59 -17.41 4.47 -23.16
CA ALA A 59 -16.23 4.61 -24.00
C ALA A 59 -15.99 3.31 -24.79
N GLU A 60 -16.77 3.13 -25.87
CA GLU A 60 -16.53 2.10 -26.89
C GLU A 60 -15.27 2.47 -27.70
N TYR A 61 -14.12 1.88 -27.37
CA TYR A 61 -12.91 2.00 -28.19
C TYR A 61 -12.80 0.83 -29.16
N ALA A 62 -13.45 0.98 -30.32
CA ALA A 62 -13.18 0.18 -31.50
C ALA A 62 -11.88 0.68 -32.16
N GLY A 63 -10.88 -0.19 -32.30
CA GLY A 63 -9.64 0.16 -32.98
C GLY A 63 -8.58 -0.94 -32.94
N HIS A 64 -8.82 -2.01 -33.71
CA HIS A 64 -7.82 -3.05 -33.96
C HIS A 64 -6.64 -2.46 -34.75
N GLY A 65 -5.50 -2.28 -34.08
CA GLY A 65 -4.22 -2.01 -34.74
C GLY A 65 -3.66 -3.28 -35.37
N GLU A 66 -3.75 -3.36 -36.70
CA GLU A 66 -3.12 -4.37 -37.53
C GLU A 66 -1.62 -4.54 -37.21
N HIS A 67 -1.19 -5.77 -36.97
CA HIS A 67 0.22 -6.08 -36.68
C HIS A 67 1.03 -6.05 -37.98
N GLN A 68 1.72 -4.95 -38.23
CA GLN A 68 2.63 -4.84 -39.37
C GLN A 68 3.92 -5.62 -39.07
N GLY A 69 4.14 -6.69 -39.83
CA GLY A 69 5.26 -7.60 -39.67
C GLY A 69 6.61 -6.91 -39.82
N VAL A 70 7.47 -7.10 -38.83
CA VAL A 70 8.90 -6.79 -38.94
C VAL A 70 9.66 -8.11 -39.13
N THR A 71 9.82 -8.50 -40.39
CA THR A 71 10.83 -9.46 -40.84
C THR A 71 12.16 -8.73 -40.92
N GLY A 72 13.11 -9.04 -40.02
CA GLY A 72 14.38 -8.29 -39.99
C GLY A 72 15.47 -8.81 -39.06
N ALA A 73 15.86 -10.08 -39.23
CA ALA A 73 17.18 -10.66 -39.01
C ALA A 73 18.02 -10.37 -37.74
N ARG A 74 18.24 -11.48 -37.01
CA ARG A 74 19.49 -11.91 -36.34
C ARG A 74 19.64 -11.56 -34.85
N ASN A 75 18.84 -12.22 -34.00
CA ASN A 75 19.23 -12.49 -32.62
C ASN A 75 19.48 -13.99 -32.42
N ARG A 76 20.68 -14.32 -31.91
CA ARG A 76 21.28 -15.65 -31.84
C ARG A 76 20.78 -16.43 -30.61
N PHE A 77 19.49 -16.77 -30.56
CA PHE A 77 18.99 -17.72 -29.58
C PHE A 77 18.75 -19.07 -30.26
N SER A 78 19.66 -20.01 -30.03
CA SER A 78 19.58 -21.37 -30.53
C SER A 78 18.32 -22.07 -30.04
N THR A 79 17.56 -22.58 -31.00
CA THR A 79 16.46 -23.52 -30.85
C THR A 79 17.00 -24.91 -30.53
N ALA A 80 16.85 -25.34 -29.28
CA ALA A 80 16.76 -26.76 -28.96
C ALA A 80 15.57 -26.95 -28.01
N SER A 81 14.54 -27.63 -28.52
CA SER A 81 13.27 -27.99 -27.87
C SER A 81 12.23 -26.88 -27.63
N VAL A 82 11.63 -26.36 -28.72
CA VAL A 82 10.29 -25.78 -28.64
C VAL A 82 9.30 -26.93 -28.49
N LYS A 83 9.04 -27.36 -27.25
CA LYS A 83 7.70 -27.87 -26.91
C LYS A 83 6.80 -26.63 -26.80
N LEU A 84 5.78 -26.60 -27.64
CA LEU A 84 4.65 -25.70 -27.53
C LEU A 84 4.20 -25.66 -26.06
N PRO A 85 4.10 -24.51 -25.38
CA PRO A 85 3.30 -24.45 -24.18
C PRO A 85 1.86 -24.65 -24.63
N GLU A 86 1.23 -25.73 -24.13
CA GLU A 86 -0.22 -25.88 -24.10
C GLU A 86 -0.84 -24.55 -23.70
N ALA A 87 -1.95 -24.22 -24.35
CA ALA A 87 -2.78 -23.09 -23.98
C ALA A 87 -2.95 -23.12 -22.46
N LEU A 88 -2.32 -22.15 -21.78
CA LEU A 88 -2.60 -21.89 -20.38
C LEU A 88 -4.05 -21.47 -20.36
N THR A 89 -4.91 -22.45 -20.07
CA THR A 89 -6.14 -22.26 -19.33
C THR A 89 -5.93 -21.09 -18.39
N ARG A 90 -6.83 -20.10 -18.49
CA ARG A 90 -6.98 -19.02 -17.51
C ARG A 90 -6.98 -19.65 -16.13
N ASP A 91 -5.80 -19.70 -15.54
CA ASP A 91 -5.64 -19.97 -14.14
C ASP A 91 -5.75 -18.59 -13.51
N ASP A 92 -6.77 -18.42 -12.68
CA ASP A 92 -6.92 -17.35 -11.70
C ASP A 92 -5.75 -17.44 -10.69
N ALA A 93 -4.52 -17.32 -11.18
CA ALA A 93 -3.31 -17.48 -10.42
C ALA A 93 -2.96 -16.14 -9.78
N GLN A 94 -3.51 -15.96 -8.59
CA GLN A 94 -2.88 -15.23 -7.49
C GLN A 94 -2.63 -13.75 -7.79
N MET A 95 -3.69 -12.94 -7.66
CA MET A 95 -3.50 -11.64 -7.01
C MET A 95 -2.65 -11.89 -5.77
N PRO A 96 -1.49 -11.21 -5.59
CA PRO A 96 -0.70 -11.40 -4.39
C PRO A 96 -1.61 -11.01 -3.24
N ASP A 97 -2.06 -12.02 -2.50
CA ASP A 97 -2.86 -11.94 -1.29
C ASP A 97 -2.61 -10.59 -0.65
N CYS A 98 -3.54 -9.65 -0.86
CA CYS A 98 -3.41 -8.26 -0.43
C CYS A 98 -3.48 -8.31 1.10
N ARG A 99 -2.36 -8.71 1.72
CA ARG A 99 -2.23 -8.87 3.17
C ARG A 99 -2.78 -7.61 3.77
N GLU A 100 -3.87 -7.75 4.52
CA GLU A 100 -4.62 -6.65 5.11
C GLU A 100 -3.63 -5.65 5.73
N ARG A 101 -3.41 -4.52 5.05
CA ARG A 101 -2.48 -3.51 5.54
C ARG A 101 -3.23 -2.52 6.39
N THR A 102 -2.64 -2.18 7.52
CA THR A 102 -3.20 -1.17 8.42
C THR A 102 -2.39 0.11 8.29
N LEU A 103 -3.08 1.25 8.18
CA LEU A 103 -2.49 2.58 8.12
C LEU A 103 -2.81 3.34 9.41
N LEU A 104 -1.79 3.87 10.06
CA LEU A 104 -1.95 4.80 11.19
C LEU A 104 -1.56 6.19 10.70
N VAL A 105 -2.50 7.12 10.71
CA VAL A 105 -2.31 8.52 10.31
C VAL A 105 -2.28 9.37 11.57
N ILE A 106 -1.22 10.16 11.75
CA ILE A 106 -0.99 10.99 12.93
C ILE A 106 -0.80 12.44 12.47
N LYS A 107 -1.65 13.33 12.98
CA LYS A 107 -1.48 14.78 12.87
C LYS A 107 -0.45 15.21 13.92
N LEU A 108 0.60 15.91 13.49
CA LEU A 108 1.60 16.44 14.39
C LEU A 108 1.02 17.61 15.19
N SER A 109 1.10 17.50 16.51
CA SER A 109 0.89 18.59 17.47
C SER A 109 2.22 18.92 18.15
N ASP A 110 2.33 20.14 18.69
CA ASP A 110 3.60 20.66 19.28
C ASP A 110 4.08 19.86 20.51
N ASP A 111 3.23 19.01 21.07
CA ASP A 111 3.47 18.24 22.29
C ASP A 111 4.42 17.03 22.05
N ILE A 112 4.54 16.52 20.81
CA ILE A 112 5.39 15.36 20.48
C ILE A 112 6.30 15.65 19.29
N LYS A 113 7.57 15.27 19.42
CA LYS A 113 8.56 15.38 18.33
C LYS A 113 8.33 14.34 17.23
N ALA A 114 8.29 14.80 15.98
CA ALA A 114 8.16 13.96 14.79
C ALA A 114 9.14 12.77 14.73
N ALA A 115 10.41 13.02 15.11
CA ALA A 115 11.44 11.98 15.13
C ALA A 115 11.11 10.84 16.11
N ALA A 116 10.58 11.16 17.29
CA ALA A 116 10.20 10.17 18.29
C ALA A 116 9.03 9.30 17.81
N ILE A 117 8.07 9.89 17.09
CA ILE A 117 6.94 9.15 16.49
C ILE A 117 7.47 8.09 15.51
N GLY A 118 8.39 8.47 14.61
CA GLY A 118 8.94 7.55 13.62
C GLY A 118 9.61 6.31 14.24
N GLU A 119 10.42 6.52 15.29
CA GLU A 119 11.08 5.43 16.01
C GLU A 119 10.06 4.51 16.70
N VAL A 120 9.08 5.07 17.43
CA VAL A 120 8.03 4.28 18.09
C VAL A 120 7.25 3.45 17.09
N LEU A 121 6.91 4.00 15.92
CA LEU A 121 6.22 3.26 14.87
C LEU A 121 7.06 2.07 14.38
N HIS A 122 8.36 2.25 14.16
CA HIS A 122 9.25 1.18 13.72
C HIS A 122 9.44 0.09 14.80
N GLU A 123 9.58 0.48 16.06
CA GLU A 123 9.66 -0.43 17.21
C GLU A 123 8.42 -1.33 17.33
N HIS A 124 7.25 -0.78 17.00
CA HIS A 124 5.96 -1.50 17.04
C HIS A 124 5.62 -2.17 15.70
N GLY A 125 6.60 -2.39 14.82
CA GLY A 125 6.43 -3.22 13.63
C GLY A 125 5.87 -2.51 12.41
N ALA A 126 5.90 -1.17 12.36
CA ALA A 126 5.64 -0.46 11.11
C ALA A 126 6.66 -0.91 10.06
N VAL A 127 6.18 -1.21 8.85
CA VAL A 127 7.02 -1.61 7.71
C VAL A 127 7.56 -0.41 6.95
N ALA A 128 6.83 0.70 6.98
CA ALA A 128 7.21 1.97 6.39
C ALA A 128 6.55 3.12 7.15
N VAL A 129 7.26 4.24 7.27
CA VAL A 129 6.76 5.48 7.86
C VAL A 129 7.00 6.63 6.90
N LYS A 130 5.98 7.44 6.65
CA LYS A 130 6.07 8.72 5.94
C LYS A 130 6.24 9.83 6.97
N ASP A 131 7.30 10.62 6.84
CA ASP A 131 7.53 11.78 7.70
C ASP A 131 6.68 13.00 7.27
N GLY A 132 6.70 14.06 8.09
CA GLY A 132 5.99 15.31 7.81
C GLY A 132 6.51 16.09 6.61
N SER A 133 7.70 15.76 6.08
CA SER A 133 8.24 16.30 4.83
C SER A 133 7.82 15.49 3.59
N GLY A 134 7.17 14.35 3.81
CA GLY A 134 6.66 13.47 2.77
C GLY A 134 7.59 12.34 2.36
N HIS A 135 8.75 12.17 3.01
CA HIS A 135 9.68 11.10 2.70
C HIS A 135 9.28 9.80 3.38
N TRP A 136 9.39 8.69 2.63
CA TRP A 136 9.17 7.35 3.15
C TRP A 136 10.47 6.76 3.69
N ARG A 137 10.41 6.27 4.92
CA ARG A 137 11.47 5.52 5.59
C ARG A 137 10.98 4.10 5.83
N PHE A 138 11.73 3.12 5.36
CA PHE A 138 11.40 1.71 5.56
C PHE A 138 12.00 1.21 6.87
N SER A 139 11.31 0.25 7.49
CA SER A 139 11.76 -0.35 8.74
C SER A 139 13.11 -1.04 8.58
N PRO A 140 14.11 -0.75 9.45
CA PRO A 140 15.39 -1.46 9.44
C PRO A 140 15.24 -2.91 9.93
N TYR A 141 14.16 -3.24 10.65
CA TYR A 141 13.96 -4.53 11.29
C TYR A 141 13.43 -5.62 10.35
N ARG A 142 13.09 -5.30 9.09
CA ARG A 142 12.70 -6.29 8.08
C ARG A 142 13.82 -6.52 7.05
N THR A 143 14.82 -7.28 7.48
CA THR A 143 15.60 -8.15 6.57
C THR A 143 15.78 -9.53 7.20
N THR A 144 14.68 -10.24 7.47
CA THR A 144 14.75 -11.70 7.55
C THR A 144 14.30 -12.25 6.21
N VAL A 145 15.26 -12.29 5.28
CA VAL A 145 15.21 -13.11 4.08
C VAL A 145 14.76 -14.50 4.52
N ARG A 146 13.58 -14.93 4.08
CA ARG A 146 13.23 -16.35 4.07
C ARG A 146 14.29 -17.00 3.18
N THR A 147 15.29 -17.63 3.77
CA THR A 147 16.18 -18.53 3.04
C THR A 147 15.29 -19.62 2.43
N PRO A 148 15.17 -19.72 1.10
CA PRO A 148 14.66 -20.94 0.52
C PRO A 148 15.63 -22.06 0.90
N ARG A 149 15.08 -23.14 1.48
CA ARG A 149 15.82 -24.39 1.71
C ARG A 149 16.22 -25.02 0.39
#